data_AF-A0A966SNZ0-F1
#
_entry.id   AF-A0A966SNZ0-F1
#
_cell.length_a   1.000
_cell.length_b   1.000
_cell.length_c   1.000
_cell.angle_alpha   90.00
_cell.angle_beta   90.00
_cell.angle_gamma   90.00
#
_symmetry.space_group_name_H-M   'P 1'
#
loop_
_entity.id
_entity.type
_entity.pdbx_description
1 polymer ?
#
loop_
_entity_poly.entity_id
_entity_poly.type
_entity_poly.pdbx_seq_one_letter_code
_entity_poly.pdbx_strand_id
1 'polypeptide(L)'
;MQNDTLKQWTIAAFYRFVVLEDYKKLQKPIADFCRQNGIVGTILLAQEGINSTLAGSAESVKAFFAFLEKDTRFNGIERKYSYSAEQPFKRMKVKLKKEIVRLNVDDLDIENKGEYLDSKMWDKLLSEPGVVVIDTRNDYEVAIGKFKDAIDPKTRNFTDLPQWVDNNLKGKEQAKIAMYCTGGIRCEKSTALLKQKGFNNVFHLKGGILQYL
;
A
#
# COMPACT_ATOMS: atom_id res chain seq x y z
N MET A 1 -32.78 28.81 -8.62
CA MET A 1 -31.59 28.25 -9.31
C MET A 1 -31.02 27.18 -8.39
N GLN A 2 -31.13 25.92 -8.77
CA GLN A 2 -30.72 24.78 -7.94
C GLN A 2 -29.20 24.80 -7.80
N ASN A 3 -28.71 24.77 -6.55
CA ASN A 3 -27.33 24.45 -6.23
C ASN A 3 -27.12 22.97 -6.58
N ASP A 4 -26.74 22.71 -7.82
CA ASP A 4 -26.30 21.39 -8.25
C ASP A 4 -24.85 21.23 -7.78
N THR A 5 -24.67 20.94 -6.49
CA THR A 5 -23.37 20.53 -5.96
C THR A 5 -23.00 19.26 -6.69
N LEU A 6 -22.11 19.38 -7.69
CA LEU A 6 -21.55 18.25 -8.42
C LEU A 6 -21.22 17.13 -7.42
N LYS A 7 -21.91 15.99 -7.53
CA LYS A 7 -21.70 14.84 -6.65
C LYS A 7 -20.25 14.37 -6.80
N GLN A 8 -19.42 14.78 -5.85
CA GLN A 8 -18.02 14.39 -5.80
C GLN A 8 -17.88 13.04 -5.12
N TRP A 9 -17.26 12.08 -5.80
CA TRP A 9 -16.90 10.79 -5.23
C TRP A 9 -15.68 10.96 -4.33
N THR A 10 -15.79 10.55 -3.07
CA THR A 10 -14.65 10.42 -2.16
C THR A 10 -14.04 9.04 -2.35
N ILE A 11 -12.77 8.99 -2.75
CA ILE A 11 -11.97 7.78 -2.87
C ILE A 11 -11.11 7.66 -1.63
N ALA A 12 -11.10 6.48 -1.00
CA ALA A 12 -10.24 6.16 0.12
C ALA A 12 -9.34 4.97 -0.23
N ALA A 13 -8.03 5.17 -0.17
CA ALA A 13 -7.03 4.11 -0.21
C ALA A 13 -6.47 3.89 1.20
N PHE A 14 -6.41 2.63 1.63
CA PHE A 14 -5.89 2.27 2.94
C PHE A 14 -5.42 0.82 2.98
N TYR A 15 -4.55 0.51 3.93
CA TYR A 15 -4.17 -0.85 4.26
C TYR A 15 -3.85 -0.95 5.75
N ARG A 16 -3.86 -2.18 6.26
CA ARG A 16 -3.41 -2.51 7.62
C ARG A 16 -2.88 -3.93 7.61
N PHE A 17 -1.63 -4.08 8.04
CA PHE A 17 -1.11 -5.37 8.46
C PHE A 17 -1.54 -5.61 9.91
N VAL A 18 -2.30 -6.66 10.13
CA VAL A 18 -2.80 -7.11 11.44
C VAL A 18 -3.29 -8.53 11.28
N VAL A 19 -3.03 -9.39 12.27
CA VAL A 19 -3.48 -10.78 12.21
C VAL A 19 -5.01 -10.85 12.29
N LEU A 20 -5.62 -11.41 11.24
CA LEU A 20 -7.06 -11.62 11.10
C LEU A 20 -7.35 -13.11 10.91
N GLU A 21 -7.30 -13.92 11.98
CA GLU A 21 -7.58 -15.36 11.89
C GLU A 21 -8.98 -15.65 11.33
N ASP A 22 -9.93 -14.76 11.58
CA ASP A 22 -11.31 -14.82 11.16
C ASP A 22 -11.60 -14.00 9.88
N TYR A 23 -10.60 -13.59 9.10
CA TYR A 23 -10.78 -12.72 7.91
C TYR A 23 -11.86 -13.22 6.94
N LYS A 24 -12.06 -14.54 6.83
CA LYS A 24 -13.11 -15.15 6.02
C LYS A 24 -14.51 -14.77 6.50
N LYS A 25 -14.72 -14.64 7.81
CA LYS A 25 -15.99 -14.22 8.44
C LYS A 25 -16.25 -12.73 8.24
N LEU A 26 -15.21 -11.91 8.12
CA LEU A 26 -15.32 -10.46 7.89
C LEU A 26 -15.82 -10.11 6.48
N GLN A 27 -15.64 -10.99 5.49
CA GLN A 27 -15.96 -10.73 4.08
C GLN A 27 -17.42 -10.32 3.87
N LYS A 28 -18.37 -11.09 4.41
CA LYS A 28 -19.81 -10.85 4.18
C LYS A 28 -20.29 -9.56 4.85
N PRO A 29 -20.03 -9.30 6.15
CA PRO A 29 -20.41 -8.04 6.79
C PRO A 29 -19.87 -6.81 6.07
N ILE A 30 -18.59 -6.82 5.66
CA ILE A 30 -17.97 -5.72 4.93
C ILE A 30 -18.65 -5.53 3.56
N ALA A 31 -18.86 -6.62 2.81
CA ALA A 31 -19.50 -6.55 1.50
C ALA A 31 -20.93 -6.02 1.57
N ASP A 32 -21.71 -6.46 2.55
CA ASP A 32 -23.09 -6.03 2.76
C ASP A 32 -23.16 -4.56 3.17
N PHE A 33 -22.28 -4.12 4.08
CA PHE A 33 -22.18 -2.70 4.44
C PHE A 33 -21.87 -1.84 3.21
N CYS A 34 -20.86 -2.21 2.42
CA CYS A 34 -20.50 -1.46 1.22
C CYS A 34 -21.67 -1.38 0.23
N ARG A 35 -22.36 -2.50 -0.02
CA ARG A 35 -23.51 -2.56 -0.93
C ARG A 35 -24.66 -1.65 -0.46
N GLN A 36 -25.00 -1.70 0.82
CA GLN A 36 -26.09 -0.90 1.40
C GLN A 36 -25.81 0.61 1.35
N ASN A 37 -24.53 1.01 1.40
CA ASN A 37 -24.11 2.41 1.41
C ASN A 37 -23.62 2.92 0.05
N GLY A 38 -23.88 2.18 -1.04
CA GLY A 38 -23.49 2.59 -2.40
C GLY A 38 -21.97 2.71 -2.62
N ILE A 39 -21.16 1.99 -1.83
CA ILE A 39 -19.70 2.00 -1.93
C ILE A 39 -19.26 1.02 -3.01
N VAL A 40 -18.34 1.47 -3.87
CA VAL A 40 -17.74 0.68 -4.95
C VAL A 40 -16.23 0.62 -4.79
N GLY A 41 -15.56 -0.35 -5.41
CA GLY A 41 -14.11 -0.52 -5.32
C GLY A 41 -13.69 -1.95 -5.00
N THR A 42 -12.50 -2.11 -4.44
CA THR A 42 -11.94 -3.42 -4.09
C THR A 42 -11.37 -3.41 -2.68
N ILE A 43 -11.81 -4.37 -1.86
CA ILE A 43 -11.22 -4.72 -0.56
C ILE A 43 -10.62 -6.12 -0.70
N LEU A 44 -9.36 -6.27 -0.29
CA LEU A 44 -8.65 -7.52 -0.15
C LEU A 44 -8.54 -7.85 1.35
N LEU A 45 -8.94 -9.05 1.72
CA LEU A 45 -8.80 -9.60 3.07
C LEU A 45 -7.91 -10.83 3.00
N ALA A 46 -6.92 -10.89 3.88
CA ALA A 46 -6.10 -12.07 4.11
C ALA A 46 -5.87 -12.21 5.61
N GLN A 47 -5.27 -13.33 6.03
CA GLN A 47 -4.88 -13.51 7.42
C GLN A 47 -3.90 -12.42 7.89
N GLU A 48 -3.08 -11.88 6.97
CA GLU A 48 -2.13 -10.79 7.25
C GLU A 48 -2.77 -9.39 7.32
N GLY A 49 -4.07 -9.24 7.01
CA GLY A 49 -4.77 -7.97 7.20
C GLY A 49 -5.73 -7.57 6.07
N ILE A 50 -5.81 -6.27 5.82
CA ILE A 50 -6.75 -5.63 4.86
C ILE A 50 -6.02 -4.62 3.95
N ASN A 51 -6.38 -4.60 2.66
CA ASN A 51 -5.93 -3.58 1.70
C ASN A 51 -7.11 -3.18 0.82
N SER A 52 -7.29 -1.89 0.57
CA SER A 52 -8.45 -1.40 -0.16
C SER A 52 -8.20 -0.13 -0.94
N THR A 53 -8.92 -0.02 -2.05
CA THR A 53 -9.28 1.26 -2.64
C THR A 53 -10.77 1.22 -2.94
N LEU A 54 -11.52 2.10 -2.28
CA LEU A 54 -12.98 2.20 -2.40
C LEU A 54 -13.42 3.64 -2.61
N ALA A 55 -14.63 3.83 -3.10
CA ALA A 55 -15.24 5.13 -3.31
C ALA A 55 -16.73 5.12 -3.01
N GLY A 56 -17.23 6.27 -2.54
CA GLY A 56 -18.64 6.53 -2.25
C GLY A 56 -18.87 8.02 -2.03
N SER A 57 -20.02 8.40 -1.48
CA SER A 57 -20.18 9.75 -0.93
C SER A 57 -19.26 9.93 0.29
N ALA A 58 -18.97 11.18 0.66
CA ALA A 58 -18.16 11.50 1.84
C ALA A 58 -18.77 10.86 3.11
N GLU A 59 -20.10 10.87 3.22
CA GLU A 59 -20.85 10.28 4.33
C GLU A 59 -20.73 8.75 4.34
N SER A 60 -20.89 8.10 3.18
CA SER A 60 -20.74 6.65 3.07
C SER A 60 -19.32 6.18 3.41
N VAL A 61 -18.30 6.91 2.95
CA VAL A 61 -16.90 6.59 3.26
C VAL A 61 -16.60 6.81 4.75
N LYS A 62 -17.09 7.90 5.34
CA LYS A 62 -16.97 8.15 6.79
C LYS A 62 -17.66 7.04 7.59
N ALA A 63 -18.88 6.67 7.20
CA ALA A 63 -19.65 5.61 7.85
C ALA A 63 -18.96 4.24 7.72
N PHE A 64 -18.33 3.95 6.59
CA PHE A 64 -17.55 2.73 6.38
C PHE A 64 -16.41 2.60 7.39
N PHE A 65 -15.65 3.67 7.61
CA PHE A 65 -14.57 3.61 8.60
C PHE A 65 -15.09 3.51 10.03
N ALA A 66 -16.17 4.23 10.37
CA ALA A 66 -16.81 4.08 11.68
C ALA A 66 -17.35 2.64 11.90
N PHE A 67 -17.84 1.99 10.84
CA PHE A 67 -18.21 0.58 10.87
C PHE A 67 -16.99 -0.33 11.07
N LEU A 68 -15.90 -0.06 10.36
CA LEU A 68 -14.67 -0.84 10.45
C LEU A 68 -14.02 -0.74 11.84
N GLU A 69 -14.02 0.45 12.44
CA GLU A 69 -13.48 0.74 13.77
C GLU A 69 -14.31 0.15 14.94
N LYS A 70 -15.45 -0.50 14.66
CA LYS A 70 -16.11 -1.36 15.66
C LYS A 70 -15.26 -2.58 16.01
N ASP A 71 -14.39 -2.98 15.10
CA ASP A 71 -13.35 -3.97 15.34
C ASP A 71 -12.04 -3.25 15.65
N THR A 72 -11.56 -3.39 16.88
CA THR A 72 -10.40 -2.66 17.39
C THR A 72 -9.11 -2.93 16.61
N ARG A 73 -9.04 -4.05 15.87
CA ARG A 73 -7.92 -4.39 14.98
C ARG A 73 -7.77 -3.41 13.82
N PHE A 74 -8.82 -2.66 13.50
CA PHE A 74 -8.83 -1.64 12.45
C PHE A 74 -8.79 -0.21 12.98
N ASN A 75 -8.60 -0.01 14.29
CA ASN A 75 -8.49 1.34 14.85
C ASN A 75 -7.23 2.05 14.34
N GLY A 76 -7.39 3.32 13.99
CA GLY A 76 -6.26 4.17 13.57
C GLY A 76 -5.66 3.78 12.22
N ILE A 77 -6.41 3.09 11.35
CA ILE A 77 -6.00 2.89 9.96
C ILE A 77 -5.74 4.25 9.32
N GLU A 78 -4.56 4.42 8.74
CA GLU A 78 -4.23 5.59 7.94
C GLU A 78 -5.01 5.55 6.62
N ARG A 79 -5.60 6.70 6.27
CA ARG A 79 -6.54 6.83 5.14
C ARG A 79 -6.03 7.91 4.22
N LYS A 80 -5.92 7.58 2.94
CA LYS A 80 -5.54 8.54 1.90
C LYS A 80 -6.77 8.83 1.06
N TYR A 81 -7.15 10.11 1.03
CA TYR A 81 -8.33 10.56 0.30
C TYR A 81 -7.94 11.20 -1.02
N SER A 82 -8.72 10.91 -2.04
CA SER A 82 -8.72 11.62 -3.31
C SER A 82 -10.16 11.76 -3.80
N TYR A 83 -10.39 12.56 -4.84
CA TYR A 83 -11.73 12.93 -5.27
C TYR A 83 -11.89 12.79 -6.77
N SER A 84 -13.10 12.42 -7.20
CA SER A 84 -13.45 12.30 -8.62
C SER A 84 -14.84 12.89 -8.87
N ALA A 85 -15.04 13.56 -10.01
CA ALA A 85 -16.36 13.98 -10.46
C ALA A 85 -17.21 12.79 -10.95
N GLU A 86 -16.55 11.72 -11.41
CA GLU A 86 -17.20 10.52 -11.93
C GLU A 86 -16.95 9.30 -11.05
N GLN A 87 -17.81 8.29 -11.18
CA GLN A 87 -17.67 7.03 -10.45
C GLN A 87 -16.38 6.29 -10.86
N PRO A 88 -15.39 6.12 -9.96
CA PRO A 88 -14.07 5.61 -10.33
C PRO A 88 -14.02 4.08 -10.49
N PHE A 89 -15.00 3.36 -9.92
CA PHE A 89 -15.04 1.90 -9.93
C PHE A 89 -16.40 1.39 -10.38
N LYS A 90 -16.43 0.38 -11.26
CA LYS A 90 -17.68 -0.18 -11.79
C LYS A 90 -18.56 -0.89 -10.74
N ARG A 91 -17.96 -1.52 -9.73
CA ARG A 91 -18.67 -2.33 -8.72
C ARG A 91 -17.81 -2.56 -7.48
N MET A 92 -18.45 -2.94 -6.38
CA MET A 92 -17.77 -3.43 -5.17
C MET A 92 -17.27 -4.87 -5.32
N LYS A 93 -16.06 -5.14 -4.84
CA LYS A 93 -15.46 -6.48 -4.73
C LYS A 93 -14.79 -6.64 -3.36
N VAL A 94 -15.23 -7.60 -2.55
CA VAL A 94 -14.50 -8.00 -1.33
C VAL A 94 -13.93 -9.39 -1.57
N LYS A 95 -12.60 -9.51 -1.65
CA LYS A 95 -11.90 -10.72 -2.06
C LYS A 95 -11.07 -11.29 -0.93
N LEU A 96 -11.23 -12.58 -0.68
CA LEU A 96 -10.31 -13.35 0.14
C LEU A 96 -9.04 -13.65 -0.67
N LYS A 97 -7.88 -13.45 -0.06
CA LYS A 97 -6.56 -13.67 -0.65
C LYS A 97 -5.64 -14.35 0.36
N LYS A 98 -4.55 -14.93 -0.16
CA LYS A 98 -3.42 -15.37 0.67
C LYS A 98 -2.65 -14.16 1.21
N GLU A 99 -2.50 -13.14 0.38
CA GLU A 99 -1.78 -11.91 0.69
C GLU A 99 -2.61 -10.69 0.24
N ILE A 100 -2.64 -9.62 1.03
CA ILE A 100 -3.25 -8.33 0.69
C ILE A 100 -2.38 -7.50 -0.28
N VAL A 101 -1.10 -7.85 -0.37
CA VAL A 101 -0.18 -7.47 -1.45
C VAL A 101 0.74 -8.66 -1.72
N ARG A 102 0.70 -9.19 -2.93
CA ARG A 102 1.33 -10.49 -3.22
C ARG A 102 2.81 -10.33 -3.54
N LEU A 103 3.70 -10.72 -2.61
CA LEU A 103 5.14 -10.86 -2.84
C LEU A 103 5.51 -12.32 -3.14
N ASN A 104 4.71 -13.29 -2.69
CA ASN A 104 4.94 -14.73 -2.90
C ASN A 104 6.28 -15.21 -2.28
N VAL A 105 6.55 -14.74 -1.06
CA VAL A 105 7.65 -15.21 -0.21
C VAL A 105 7.01 -15.81 1.04
N ASP A 106 7.35 -17.07 1.31
CA ASP A 106 6.85 -17.79 2.47
C ASP A 106 7.51 -17.28 3.76
N ASP A 107 6.77 -17.31 4.86
CA ASP A 107 7.22 -16.93 6.21
C ASP A 107 7.90 -15.55 6.31
N LEU A 108 7.45 -14.59 5.49
CA LEU A 108 7.94 -13.22 5.54
C LEU A 108 7.48 -12.53 6.83
N ASP A 109 8.43 -12.17 7.69
CA ASP A 109 8.17 -11.40 8.90
C ASP A 109 7.97 -9.91 8.56
N ILE A 110 6.71 -9.50 8.44
CA ILE A 110 6.30 -8.12 8.14
C ILE A 110 6.66 -7.14 9.26
N GLU A 111 6.80 -7.62 10.50
CA GLU A 111 7.17 -6.75 11.62
C GLU A 111 8.65 -6.36 11.55
N ASN A 112 9.50 -7.22 10.97
CA ASN A 112 10.91 -6.91 10.70
C ASN A 112 11.11 -6.08 9.42
N LYS A 113 10.38 -4.97 9.30
CA LYS A 113 10.46 -4.05 8.17
C LYS A 113 11.56 -3.01 8.33
N GLY A 114 11.84 -2.31 7.23
CA GLY A 114 12.74 -1.16 7.20
C GLY A 114 12.22 0.05 7.99
N GLU A 115 13.09 1.03 8.20
CA GLU A 115 12.76 2.26 8.92
C GLU A 115 11.88 3.20 8.07
N TYR A 116 10.84 3.76 8.68
CA TYR A 116 10.00 4.77 8.06
C TYR A 116 10.69 6.13 8.01
N LEU A 117 10.73 6.71 6.81
CA LEU A 117 11.16 8.09 6.61
C LEU A 117 9.97 8.94 6.17
N ASP A 118 9.76 10.07 6.84
CA ASP A 118 8.91 11.13 6.31
C ASP A 118 9.58 11.81 5.09
N SER A 119 8.86 12.70 4.41
CA SER A 119 9.37 13.36 3.20
C SER A 119 10.68 14.11 3.42
N LYS A 120 10.87 14.76 4.58
CA LYS A 120 12.08 15.53 4.88
C LYS A 120 13.28 14.62 5.11
N MET A 121 13.09 13.55 5.89
CA MET A 121 14.13 12.56 6.13
C MET A 121 14.45 11.76 4.86
N TRP A 122 13.45 11.52 4.02
CA TRP A 122 13.61 10.89 2.70
C TRP A 122 14.50 11.74 1.80
N ASP A 123 14.20 13.02 1.62
CA ASP A 123 15.02 13.93 0.80
C ASP A 123 16.46 14.01 1.32
N LYS A 124 16.62 14.09 2.65
CA LYS A 124 17.95 14.07 3.27
C LYS A 124 18.70 12.79 2.92
N LEU A 125 18.08 11.62 3.07
CA LEU A 125 18.71 10.34 2.73
C LEU A 125 19.08 10.30 1.24
N LEU A 126 18.20 10.74 0.34
CA LEU A 126 18.45 10.70 -1.09
C LEU A 126 19.56 11.66 -1.55
N SER A 127 19.88 12.67 -0.74
CA SER A 127 21.02 13.57 -0.99
C SER A 127 22.38 12.97 -0.63
N GLU A 128 22.40 11.88 0.14
CA GLU A 128 23.65 11.24 0.56
C GLU A 128 24.27 10.41 -0.59
N PRO A 129 25.60 10.46 -0.78
CA PRO A 129 26.26 9.65 -1.79
C PRO A 129 26.18 8.16 -1.46
N GLY A 130 25.96 7.33 -2.47
CA GLY A 130 25.98 5.87 -2.35
C GLY A 130 24.69 5.24 -1.83
N VAL A 131 23.61 6.02 -1.64
CA VAL A 131 22.28 5.45 -1.35
C VAL A 131 21.72 4.74 -2.59
N VAL A 132 21.30 3.50 -2.39
CA VAL A 132 20.62 2.71 -3.42
C VAL A 132 19.11 2.98 -3.31
N VAL A 133 18.58 3.73 -4.26
CA VAL A 133 17.14 4.04 -4.30
C VAL A 133 16.44 3.05 -5.22
N ILE A 134 15.41 2.36 -4.75
CA ILE A 134 14.69 1.32 -5.51
C ILE A 134 13.21 1.68 -5.61
N ASP A 135 12.73 1.74 -6.84
CA ASP A 135 11.30 1.81 -7.12
C ASP A 135 10.70 0.40 -7.07
N THR A 136 9.80 0.13 -6.14
CA THR A 136 9.18 -1.21 -6.00
C THR A 136 7.90 -1.35 -6.81
N ARG A 137 7.62 -0.39 -7.69
CA ARG A 137 6.45 -0.40 -8.55
C ARG A 137 6.65 -1.25 -9.80
N ASN A 138 5.55 -1.54 -10.50
CA ASN A 138 5.63 -2.25 -11.76
C ASN A 138 6.16 -1.33 -12.87
N ASP A 139 6.76 -1.91 -13.90
CA ASP A 139 7.35 -1.22 -15.06
C ASP A 139 6.49 -0.09 -15.64
N TYR A 140 5.18 -0.30 -15.83
CA TYR A 140 4.27 0.71 -16.36
C TYR A 140 4.09 1.92 -15.43
N GLU A 141 4.21 1.75 -14.11
CA GLU A 141 4.13 2.86 -13.14
C GLU A 141 5.43 3.67 -13.13
N VAL A 142 6.57 2.99 -13.29
CA VAL A 142 7.89 3.62 -13.37
C VAL A 142 8.03 4.45 -14.64
N ALA A 143 7.48 3.97 -15.76
CA ALA A 143 7.50 4.65 -17.05
C ALA A 143 6.80 6.03 -17.04
N ILE A 144 5.85 6.26 -16.12
CA ILE A 144 5.16 7.56 -15.96
C ILE A 144 6.08 8.60 -15.29
N GLY A 145 7.00 8.15 -14.44
CA GLY A 145 7.90 9.00 -13.68
C GLY A 145 8.37 8.30 -12.41
N LYS A 146 9.57 8.65 -11.93
CA LYS A 146 10.22 8.06 -10.75
C LYS A 146 11.09 9.09 -10.05
N PHE A 147 11.47 8.82 -8.79
CA PHE A 147 12.49 9.64 -8.12
C PHE A 147 13.79 9.64 -8.93
N LYS A 148 14.51 10.77 -8.87
CA LYS A 148 15.80 10.92 -9.55
C LYS A 148 16.75 9.79 -9.12
N ASP A 149 17.46 9.22 -10.08
CA ASP A 149 18.45 8.14 -9.88
C ASP A 149 17.90 6.83 -9.27
N ALA A 150 16.58 6.70 -9.10
CA ALA A 150 15.96 5.47 -8.62
C ALA A 150 16.16 4.33 -9.63
N ILE A 151 16.59 3.18 -9.12
CA ILE A 151 16.70 1.94 -9.87
C ILE A 151 15.28 1.45 -10.19
N ASP A 152 15.08 1.10 -11.45
CA ASP A 152 13.89 0.42 -11.95
C ASP A 152 14.19 -1.09 -12.02
N PRO A 153 13.57 -1.92 -11.17
CA PRO A 153 13.71 -3.37 -11.24
C PRO A 153 13.16 -4.01 -12.52
N LYS A 154 12.38 -3.26 -13.32
CA LYS A 154 11.67 -3.72 -14.52
C LYS A 154 10.76 -4.91 -14.23
N THR A 155 10.19 -4.94 -13.03
CA THR A 155 9.26 -5.99 -12.60
C THR A 155 7.91 -5.77 -13.25
N ARG A 156 7.35 -6.81 -13.89
CA ARG A 156 5.97 -6.76 -14.41
C ARG A 156 4.96 -6.96 -13.28
N ASN A 157 5.33 -7.79 -12.31
CA ASN A 157 4.56 -8.02 -11.10
C ASN A 157 5.46 -7.85 -9.87
N PHE A 158 4.87 -7.41 -8.76
CA PHE A 158 5.59 -7.29 -7.49
C PHE A 158 6.22 -8.62 -7.01
N THR A 159 5.66 -9.76 -7.42
CA THR A 159 6.21 -11.11 -7.16
C THR A 159 7.56 -11.36 -7.84
N ASP A 160 7.97 -10.53 -8.80
CA ASP A 160 9.24 -10.65 -9.51
C ASP A 160 10.39 -9.99 -8.72
N LEU A 161 10.06 -9.14 -7.72
CA LEU A 161 11.03 -8.40 -6.92
C LEU A 161 12.01 -9.29 -6.13
N PRO A 162 11.61 -10.40 -5.49
CA PRO A 162 12.56 -11.25 -4.76
C PRO A 162 13.71 -11.76 -5.63
N GLN A 163 13.39 -12.25 -6.84
CA GLN A 163 14.40 -12.71 -7.78
C GLN A 163 15.32 -11.57 -8.23
N TRP A 164 14.75 -10.37 -8.43
CA TRP A 164 15.55 -9.20 -8.78
C TRP A 164 16.53 -8.82 -7.65
N VAL A 165 16.09 -8.84 -6.39
CA VAL A 165 16.94 -8.59 -5.22
C VAL A 165 18.11 -9.56 -5.19
N ASP A 166 17.86 -10.85 -5.36
CA ASP A 166 18.89 -11.90 -5.33
C ASP A 166 19.95 -11.72 -6.43
N ASN A 167 19.52 -11.25 -7.60
CA ASN A 167 20.41 -11.07 -8.74
C ASN A 167 21.23 -9.77 -8.71
N ASN A 168 20.74 -8.72 -8.04
CA ASN A 168 21.28 -7.35 -8.20
C ASN A 168 21.86 -6.73 -6.92
N LEU A 169 21.46 -7.23 -5.75
CA LEU A 169 21.83 -6.65 -4.45
C LEU A 169 22.76 -7.52 -3.62
N LYS A 170 23.07 -8.75 -4.05
CA LYS A 170 24.05 -9.62 -3.39
C LYS A 170 25.40 -8.91 -3.24
N GLY A 171 25.98 -8.94 -2.04
CA GLY A 171 27.23 -8.24 -1.71
C GLY A 171 27.06 -6.76 -1.34
N LYS A 172 25.82 -6.25 -1.29
CA LYS A 172 25.49 -4.87 -0.89
C LYS A 172 24.73 -4.81 0.44
N GLU A 173 24.89 -5.81 1.30
CA GLU A 173 24.14 -5.97 2.55
C GLU A 173 24.36 -4.80 3.53
N GLN A 174 25.49 -4.09 3.40
CA GLN A 174 25.83 -2.90 4.19
C GLN A 174 25.40 -1.57 3.55
N ALA A 175 24.97 -1.57 2.28
CA ALA A 175 24.55 -0.36 1.60
C ALA A 175 23.27 0.22 2.23
N LYS A 176 23.12 1.55 2.20
CA LYS A 176 21.85 2.21 2.53
C LYS A 176 20.89 2.01 1.36
N ILE A 177 19.76 1.38 1.62
CA ILE A 177 18.73 1.08 0.62
C ILE A 177 17.46 1.84 0.97
N ALA A 178 17.03 2.72 0.07
CA ALA A 178 15.80 3.49 0.18
C ALA A 178 14.76 2.94 -0.81
N MET A 179 13.60 2.49 -0.31
CA MET A 179 12.54 1.91 -1.15
C MET A 179 11.26 2.74 -1.10
N TYR A 180 10.59 2.89 -2.24
CA TYR A 180 9.29 3.54 -2.29
C TYR A 180 8.33 2.82 -3.24
N CYS A 181 7.04 3.13 -3.07
CA CYS A 181 5.98 2.78 -3.98
C CYS A 181 4.88 3.85 -3.93
N THR A 182 3.77 3.62 -4.61
CA THR A 182 2.64 4.56 -4.69
C THR A 182 2.06 4.93 -3.33
N GLY A 183 1.75 3.92 -2.49
CA GLY A 183 0.97 4.10 -1.27
C GLY A 183 1.55 3.49 0.00
N GLY A 184 2.79 2.98 -0.04
CA GLY A 184 3.50 2.40 1.11
C GLY A 184 3.42 0.87 1.23
N ILE A 185 2.28 0.25 0.90
CA ILE A 185 2.03 -1.19 1.20
C ILE A 185 3.07 -2.16 0.62
N ARG A 186 3.59 -1.93 -0.59
CA ARG A 186 4.65 -2.78 -1.18
C ARG A 186 5.95 -2.66 -0.40
N CYS A 187 6.26 -1.46 0.10
CA CYS A 187 7.45 -1.20 0.88
C CYS A 187 7.43 -1.90 2.23
N GLU A 188 6.27 -2.18 2.81
CA GLU A 188 6.17 -2.98 4.04
C GLU A 188 6.78 -4.37 3.82
N LYS A 189 6.41 -5.01 2.70
CA LYS A 189 6.89 -6.35 2.34
C LYS A 189 8.31 -6.35 1.79
N SER A 190 8.64 -5.39 0.93
CA SER A 190 9.94 -5.39 0.25
C SER A 190 11.10 -5.05 1.19
N THR A 191 10.88 -4.19 2.18
CA THR A 191 11.93 -3.90 3.16
C THR A 191 12.07 -5.03 4.18
N ALA A 192 10.97 -5.68 4.58
CA ALA A 192 11.01 -6.91 5.36
C ALA A 192 11.79 -8.01 4.64
N LEU A 193 11.60 -8.17 3.34
CA LEU A 193 12.35 -9.12 2.52
C LEU A 193 13.85 -8.84 2.55
N LEU A 194 14.26 -7.57 2.41
CA LEU A 194 15.66 -7.18 2.49
C LEU A 194 16.23 -7.43 3.90
N LYS A 195 15.51 -7.09 4.96
CA LYS A 195 15.92 -7.37 6.34
C LYS A 195 16.12 -8.87 6.57
N GLN A 196 15.19 -9.71 6.11
CA GLN A 196 15.31 -11.17 6.17
C GLN A 196 16.50 -11.71 5.37
N LYS A 197 16.87 -11.05 4.26
CA LYS A 197 18.05 -11.36 3.45
C LYS A 197 19.37 -10.78 4.00
N GLY A 198 19.35 -10.14 5.18
CA GLY A 198 20.55 -9.66 5.86
C GLY A 198 20.96 -8.21 5.54
N PHE A 199 20.12 -7.44 4.87
CA PHE A 199 20.38 -6.02 4.64
C PHE A 199 20.06 -5.20 5.89
N ASN A 200 21.05 -4.49 6.43
CA ASN A 200 20.90 -3.81 7.72
C ASN A 200 20.25 -2.42 7.58
N ASN A 201 20.64 -1.68 6.54
CA ASN A 201 20.31 -0.26 6.37
C ASN A 201 19.18 -0.07 5.35
N VAL A 202 17.98 -0.53 5.70
CA VAL A 202 16.81 -0.52 4.81
C VAL A 202 15.78 0.50 5.31
N PHE A 203 15.40 1.41 4.42
CA PHE A 203 14.49 2.52 4.68
C PHE A 203 13.34 2.51 3.68
N HIS A 204 12.17 3.00 4.06
CA HIS A 204 11.09 3.23 3.12
C HIS A 204 10.31 4.54 3.36
N LEU A 205 9.81 5.09 2.26
CA LEU A 205 9.01 6.31 2.27
C LEU A 205 7.66 6.05 2.95
N LYS A 206 7.43 6.70 4.09
CA LYS A 206 6.18 6.62 4.84
C LYS A 206 5.03 7.13 3.95
N GLY A 207 4.05 6.26 3.78
CA GLY A 207 2.89 6.46 2.92
C GLY A 207 3.17 6.56 1.41
N GLY A 208 4.41 6.36 0.96
CA GLY A 208 4.75 6.35 -0.46
C GLY A 208 4.56 7.71 -1.16
N ILE A 209 4.62 7.68 -2.49
CA ILE A 209 4.59 8.88 -3.35
C ILE A 209 3.38 9.77 -3.06
N LEU A 210 2.21 9.19 -2.79
CA LEU A 210 0.98 9.95 -2.56
C LEU A 210 0.99 10.81 -1.28
N GLN A 211 1.84 10.49 -0.30
CA GLN A 211 2.01 11.31 0.91
C GLN A 211 3.21 12.27 0.79
N TYR A 212 4.10 12.00 -0.17
CA TYR A 212 5.28 12.82 -0.41
C TYR A 212 4.96 14.11 -1.17
N LEU A 213 4.09 14.00 -2.18
CA LEU A 213 3.61 15.12 -3.00
C LEU A 213 2.64 16.02 -2.20
#